data_AF-J3TET7-F1
#
_entry.id   AF-J3TET7-F1
#
_cell.length_a   1.000
_cell.length_b   1.000
_cell.length_c   1.000
_cell.angle_alpha   90.00
_cell.angle_beta   90.00
_cell.angle_gamma   90.00
#
_symmetry.space_group_name_H-M   'P 1'
#
loop_
_entity.id
_entity.type
_entity.pdbx_description
1 polymer ?
#
loop_
_entity_poly.entity_id
_entity_poly.type
_entity_poly.pdbx_seq_one_letter_code
_entity_poly.pdbx_strand_id
1 'polypeptide(L)' 'MILILNKFNKKKKKVGRGISSGKGKTCGRGHKGQKSRSGHNIPIIFEGGQTNFIKCKPKIIFKKKKKNVFYKKFNKII' A
#
# COMPACT_ATOMS: atom_id res chain seq x y z
N MET A 1 10.46 -17.46 -15.03
CA MET A 1 11.45 -17.60 -13.94
C MET A 1 12.41 -16.40 -13.80
N ILE A 2 12.72 -15.67 -14.88
CA ILE A 2 13.73 -14.59 -14.86
C ILE A 2 13.30 -13.30 -14.11
N LEU A 3 12.00 -13.03 -13.99
CA LEU A 3 11.47 -11.81 -13.33
C LEU A 3 11.49 -11.85 -11.79
N ILE A 4 11.65 -13.02 -11.19
CA ILE A 4 11.65 -13.20 -9.72
C ILE A 4 13.04 -12.97 -9.14
N LEU A 5 14.11 -13.27 -9.90
CA LEU A 5 15.50 -13.18 -9.44
C LEU A 5 15.99 -11.73 -9.21
N ASN A 6 15.48 -10.76 -9.98
CA ASN A 6 15.95 -9.36 -9.92
C ASN A 6 15.37 -8.54 -8.76
N LYS A 7 14.53 -9.15 -7.91
CA LYS A 7 13.81 -8.43 -6.84
C LYS A 7 14.68 -8.06 -5.64
N PHE A 8 15.77 -8.81 -5.41
CA PHE A 8 16.62 -8.65 -4.22
C PHE A 8 17.65 -7.50 -4.31
N ASN A 9 17.99 -7.01 -5.52
CA ASN A 9 19.09 -6.04 -5.72
C ASN A 9 18.66 -4.62 -6.15
N LYS A 10 17.41 -4.22 -5.90
CA LYS A 10 16.95 -2.87 -6.31
C LYS A 10 17.43 -1.79 -5.33
N LYS A 11 18.18 -0.81 -5.83
CA LYS A 11 18.67 0.32 -5.01
C LYS A 11 17.52 1.11 -4.37
N LYS A 12 17.63 1.40 -3.07
CA LYS A 12 16.67 2.25 -2.35
C LYS A 12 16.67 3.68 -2.92
N LYS A 13 15.50 4.31 -2.95
CA LYS A 13 15.33 5.71 -3.34
C LYS A 13 15.96 6.62 -2.26
N LYS A 14 17.01 7.37 -2.62
CA LYS A 14 17.58 8.44 -1.79
C LYS A 14 16.98 9.78 -2.24
N VAL A 15 16.31 10.49 -1.34
CA VAL A 15 15.70 11.82 -1.60
C VAL A 15 16.62 12.94 -1.10
N GLY A 16 16.52 14.13 -1.68
CA GLY A 16 17.31 15.29 -1.27
C GLY A 16 18.81 15.15 -1.56
N ARG A 17 19.17 14.59 -2.72
CA ARG A 17 20.56 14.36 -3.15
C ARG A 17 20.86 15.05 -4.50
N GLY A 18 20.59 16.36 -4.56
CA GLY A 18 20.82 17.18 -5.75
C GLY A 18 19.75 17.06 -6.83
N ILE A 19 19.89 17.87 -7.88
CA ILE A 19 18.92 17.96 -8.99
C ILE A 19 18.97 16.72 -9.87
N SER A 20 20.18 16.23 -10.18
CA SER A 20 20.44 15.03 -11.01
C SER A 20 19.71 13.77 -10.51
N SER A 21 19.44 13.66 -9.20
CA SER A 21 18.71 12.52 -8.64
C SER A 21 17.20 12.53 -8.96
N GLY A 22 16.70 13.56 -9.65
CA GLY A 22 15.28 13.77 -9.98
C GLY A 22 14.38 14.05 -8.78
N LYS A 23 14.93 14.09 -7.56
CA LYS A 23 14.20 14.21 -6.29
C LYS A 23 14.97 15.05 -5.27
N GLY A 24 15.62 16.10 -5.75
CA GLY A 24 16.39 17.04 -4.95
C GLY A 24 15.49 17.95 -4.11
N LYS A 25 15.07 19.08 -4.68
CA LYS A 25 14.42 20.19 -3.98
C LYS A 25 13.23 19.77 -3.10
N THR A 26 12.16 19.24 -3.71
CA THR A 26 10.92 18.89 -2.99
C THR A 26 10.91 17.47 -2.43
N CYS A 27 11.97 16.68 -2.68
CA CYS A 27 12.02 15.26 -2.32
C CYS A 27 10.86 14.41 -2.88
N GLY A 28 10.11 14.92 -3.87
CA GLY A 28 8.90 14.30 -4.41
C GLY A 28 7.63 14.53 -3.58
N ARG A 29 7.63 15.51 -2.65
CA ARG A 29 6.47 15.88 -1.83
C ARG A 29 5.62 17.02 -2.42
N GLY A 30 6.05 17.62 -3.53
CA GLY A 30 5.41 18.79 -4.12
C GLY A 30 5.76 20.10 -3.41
N HIS A 31 4.96 21.14 -3.63
CA HIS A 31 5.17 22.48 -3.06
C HIS A 31 4.16 22.77 -1.94
N LYS A 32 4.66 23.17 -0.75
CA LYS A 32 3.85 23.61 0.41
C LYS A 32 2.73 22.62 0.79
N GLY A 33 1.71 23.07 1.53
CA GLY A 33 0.62 22.23 2.04
C GLY A 33 0.99 21.34 3.24
N GLN A 34 -0.01 20.80 3.93
CA GLN A 34 0.18 20.00 5.14
C GLN A 34 1.02 18.74 4.89
N LYS A 35 0.79 18.05 3.76
CA LYS A 35 1.49 16.79 3.39
C LYS A 35 3.00 16.94 3.15
N SER A 36 3.49 18.14 2.87
CA SER A 36 4.93 18.36 2.65
C SER A 36 5.72 18.63 3.92
N ARG A 37 5.05 19.00 5.02
CA ARG A 37 5.68 19.36 6.29
C ARG A 37 6.07 18.12 7.10
N SER A 38 7.05 18.27 7.99
CA SER A 38 7.41 17.23 8.96
C SER A 38 6.26 16.96 9.92
N GLY A 39 6.13 15.71 10.36
CA GLY A 39 5.13 15.34 11.38
C GLY A 39 3.67 15.35 10.93
N HIS A 40 3.39 15.57 9.64
CA HIS A 40 2.02 15.45 9.14
C HIS A 40 1.52 14.00 9.30
N ASN A 41 0.37 13.86 9.96
CA ASN A 41 -0.30 12.57 10.20
C ASN A 41 -1.79 12.68 9.83
N ILE A 42 -2.08 12.78 8.52
CA ILE A 42 -3.47 12.72 8.04
C ILE A 42 -3.81 11.25 7.82
N PRO A 43 -4.88 10.72 8.43
CA PRO A 43 -5.27 9.34 8.21
C PRO A 43 -5.61 9.10 6.74
N ILE A 44 -5.32 7.90 6.23
CA ILE A 44 -5.53 7.58 4.81
C ILE A 44 -7.00 7.67 4.39
N ILE A 45 -7.91 7.54 5.35
CA ILE A 45 -9.38 7.54 5.19
C ILE A 45 -9.95 8.95 5.40
N PHE A 46 -9.13 9.96 5.68
CA PHE A 46 -9.61 11.31 5.92
C PHE A 46 -10.06 11.98 4.62
N GLU A 47 -11.32 12.42 4.58
CA GLU A 47 -11.95 13.05 3.40
C GLU A 47 -12.02 14.58 3.52
N GLY A 48 -11.24 15.21 4.41
CA GLY A 48 -11.15 16.68 4.48
C GLY A 48 -12.18 17.36 5.38
N GLY A 49 -13.02 16.60 6.08
CA GLY A 49 -14.07 17.11 6.97
C GLY A 49 -15.44 16.45 6.72
N GLN A 50 -15.61 15.83 5.55
CA GLN A 50 -16.75 14.98 5.26
C GLN A 50 -16.74 13.73 6.14
N THR A 51 -17.94 13.23 6.48
CA THR A 51 -18.09 11.91 7.10
C THR A 51 -17.53 10.84 6.17
N ASN A 52 -16.56 10.08 6.63
CA ASN A 52 -15.89 9.07 5.80
C ASN A 52 -16.88 8.09 5.18
N PHE A 53 -16.59 7.67 3.95
CA PHE A 53 -17.37 6.67 3.21
C PHE A 53 -17.67 5.38 4.00
N ILE A 54 -16.71 4.90 4.79
CA ILE A 54 -16.86 3.69 5.63
C ILE A 54 -17.94 3.88 6.70
N LYS A 55 -18.15 5.11 7.17
CA LYS A 55 -19.20 5.45 8.14
C LYS A 55 -20.52 5.74 7.45
N CYS A 56 -20.49 6.33 6.24
CA CYS A 56 -21.69 6.62 5.47
C CYS A 56 -22.45 5.35 5.06
N LYS A 57 -21.73 4.24 4.81
CA LYS A 57 -22.35 2.98 4.41
C LYS A 57 -22.78 2.15 5.62
N PRO A 58 -23.97 1.51 5.57
CA PRO A 58 -24.38 0.59 6.62
C PRO A 58 -23.45 -0.63 6.69
N LYS A 59 -23.22 -1.15 7.90
CA LYS A 59 -22.44 -2.37 8.10
C LYS A 59 -23.28 -3.58 7.68
N ILE A 60 -22.97 -4.16 6.52
CA ILE A 60 -23.58 -5.41 6.07
C ILE A 60 -22.72 -6.57 6.58
N ILE A 61 -23.24 -7.38 7.52
CA ILE A 61 -22.51 -8.50 8.12
C ILE A 61 -23.17 -9.82 7.69
N PHE A 62 -22.51 -10.54 6.79
CA PHE A 62 -22.78 -11.96 6.51
C PHE A 62 -21.49 -12.76 6.67
N LYS A 63 -21.25 -13.36 7.84
CA LYS A 63 -20.13 -14.28 8.06
C LYS A 63 -20.56 -15.71 7.74
N LYS A 64 -20.26 -16.22 6.54
CA LYS A 64 -20.26 -17.67 6.29
C LYS A 64 -19.04 -18.31 6.98
N LYS A 65 -19.26 -19.33 7.82
CA LYS A 65 -18.17 -20.21 8.32
C LYS A 65 -17.50 -20.86 7.11
N LYS A 66 -16.25 -20.52 6.80
CA LYS A 66 -15.47 -21.26 5.81
C LYS A 66 -15.23 -22.67 6.35
N LYS A 67 -15.86 -23.69 5.75
CA LYS A 67 -15.42 -25.08 5.93
C LYS A 67 -14.10 -25.19 5.15
N ASN A 68 -12.97 -25.28 5.85
CA ASN A 68 -11.70 -25.63 5.24
C ASN A 68 -11.76 -27.10 4.82
N VAL A 69 -12.39 -27.40 3.68
CA VAL A 69 -12.30 -28.74 3.12
C VAL A 69 -10.99 -28.85 2.38
N PHE A 70 -9.95 -29.21 3.13
CA PHE A 70 -8.65 -29.58 2.58
C PHE A 70 -8.83 -30.96 1.92
N TYR A 71 -9.28 -31.00 0.66
CA TYR A 71 -9.24 -32.24 -0.10
C TYR A 71 -7.77 -32.56 -0.39
N LYS A 72 -7.17 -33.48 0.38
CA LYS A 72 -5.90 -34.10 0.01
C LYS A 72 -6.15 -34.90 -1.27
N LYS A 73 -5.67 -34.38 -2.40
CA LYS A 73 -5.69 -35.10 -3.67
C LYS A 73 -4.59 -36.16 -3.61
N PHE A 74 -4.95 -37.39 -3.21
CA PHE A 74 -4.06 -38.54 -3.35
C PHE A 74 -4.02 -38.90 -4.84
N ASN A 75 -2.89 -38.64 -5.50
CA ASN A 75 -2.66 -39.17 -6.84
C ASN A 75 -2.41 -40.67 -6.72
N LYS A 76 -3.27 -41.46 -7.35
CA LYS A 76 -3.16 -42.92 -7.43
C LYS A 76 -2.01 -43.25 -8.38
N ILE A 77 -0.95 -43.85 -7.84
CA ILE A 77 0.17 -44.39 -8.61
C ILE A 77 -0.28 -45.75 -9.14
N ILE A 78 -0.44 -45.85 -10.46
CA ILE A 78 -0.17 -47.05 -11.26
C ILE A 78 0.86 -46.62 -12.29
#